data_AF-A0A382NQW1-F1
#
_entry.id   AF-A0A382NQW1-F1
#
_cell.length_a   1.000
_cell.length_b   1.000
_cell.length_c   1.000
_cell.angle_alpha   90.00
_cell.angle_beta   90.00
_cell.angle_gamma   90.00
#
_symmetry.space_group_name_H-M   'P 1'
#
loop_
_entity.id
_entity.type
_entity.pdbx_description
1 polymer ?
#
loop_
_entity_poly.entity_id
_entity_poly.type
_entity_poly.pdbx_seq_one_letter_code
_entity_poly.pdbx_strand_id
1 'polypeptide(L)'
;MFINNFDPVALEIFSLEIRWYSLAYIFGILIGWLYCKKVLIKDHNISKLFDDLISYLIIGIMLGGRLGYVIFYNPEYYLNNLIEIPMIWQGGMSFHGGLLGVIAS
;
A
#
# COMPACT_ATOMS: atom_id res chain seq x y z
N MET A 1 -21.76 22.33 12.09
CA MET A 1 -21.15 21.05 11.65
C MET A 1 -20.03 20.74 12.63
N PHE A 2 -20.15 19.66 13.42
CA PHE A 2 -19.06 19.25 14.30
C PHE A 2 -17.93 18.68 13.44
N ILE A 3 -16.75 19.29 13.50
CA ILE A 3 -15.53 18.77 12.87
C ILE A 3 -14.67 18.28 14.03
N ASN A 4 -14.45 16.97 14.11
CA ASN A 4 -13.55 16.41 15.11
C ASN A 4 -12.10 16.73 14.72
N ASN A 5 -11.32 17.21 15.68
CA ASN A 5 -9.92 17.56 15.48
C ASN A 5 -9.01 16.43 15.97
N PHE A 6 -9.11 15.26 15.32
CA PHE A 6 -8.27 14.11 15.64
C PHE A 6 -6.86 14.30 15.06
N ASP A 7 -5.85 14.02 15.88
CA ASP A 7 -4.48 13.93 15.39
C ASP A 7 -4.37 12.76 14.39
N PRO A 8 -3.92 13.01 13.14
CA PRO A 8 -3.75 11.95 12.16
C PRO A 8 -2.59 11.00 12.49
N VAL A 9 -1.66 11.40 13.34
CA VAL A 9 -0.51 10.59 13.77
C VAL A 9 -0.93 9.70 14.94
N ALA A 10 -0.70 8.40 14.78
CA ALA A 10 -0.98 7.40 15.81
C ALA A 10 0.23 7.21 16.73
N LEU A 11 1.42 7.13 16.13
CA LEU A 11 2.69 6.93 16.82
C LEU A 11 3.78 7.72 16.09
N GLU A 12 4.69 8.32 16.83
CA GLU A 12 5.87 9.02 16.30
C GLU A 12 7.11 8.38 16.91
N ILE A 13 8.01 7.89 16.06
CA ILE A 13 9.28 7.27 16.48
C ILE A 13 10.40 8.05 15.79
N PHE A 14 11.09 8.90 16.54
CA PHE A 14 12.05 9.87 16.01
C PHE A 14 11.40 10.74 14.91
N SER A 15 11.85 10.64 13.66
CA SER A 15 11.31 11.38 12.51
C SER A 15 10.29 10.58 11.69
N LEU A 16 9.87 9.41 12.18
CA LEU A 16 8.93 8.54 11.47
C LEU A 16 7.54 8.65 12.10
N GLU A 17 6.62 9.26 11.36
CA GLU A 17 5.20 9.35 11.71
C GLU A 17 4.44 8.13 11.19
N ILE A 18 3.83 7.37 12.09
CA ILE A 18 2.88 6.31 11.74
C ILE A 18 1.48 6.87 11.87
N ARG A 19 0.76 6.96 10.75
CA ARG A 19 -0.57 7.55 10.68
C ARG A 19 -1.66 6.51 10.90
N TRP A 20 -2.80 6.95 11.45
CA TRP A 20 -3.96 6.07 11.70
C TRP A 20 -4.46 5.37 10.44
N TYR A 21 -4.48 6.06 9.29
CA TYR A 21 -4.92 5.45 8.04
C TYR A 21 -4.00 4.31 7.59
N SER A 22 -2.68 4.43 7.83
CA SER A 22 -1.71 3.39 7.50
C SER A 22 -1.97 2.14 8.32
N LEU A 23 -2.22 2.31 9.62
CA LEU A 23 -2.62 1.21 10.51
C LEU A 23 -3.93 0.57 10.06
N ALA A 24 -4.93 1.38 9.69
CA ALA A 24 -6.20 0.87 9.18
C ALA A 24 -6.02 -0.02 7.93
N TYR A 25 -5.16 0.38 6.99
CA TYR A 25 -4.84 -0.46 5.83
C TYR A 25 -4.15 -1.77 6.21
N ILE A 26 -3.13 -1.70 7.09
CA ILE A 26 -2.40 -2.90 7.54
C ILE A 26 -3.35 -3.87 8.25
N PHE A 27 -4.17 -3.38 9.18
CA PHE A 27 -5.13 -4.22 9.88
C PHE A 27 -6.21 -4.77 8.96
N GLY A 28 -6.71 -3.99 8.00
CA GLY A 28 -7.66 -4.47 7.00
C GLY A 28 -7.13 -5.64 6.19
N ILE A 29 -5.89 -5.53 5.68
CA ILE A 29 -5.22 -6.60 4.94
C ILE A 29 -4.98 -7.81 5.85
N LEU A 30 -4.45 -7.60 7.06
CA LEU A 30 -4.11 -8.68 7.99
C LEU A 30 -5.35 -9.46 8.43
N ILE A 31 -6.44 -8.77 8.78
CA ILE A 31 -7.70 -9.41 9.18
C ILE A 31 -8.30 -10.18 8.01
N GLY A 32 -8.33 -9.60 6.80
CA GLY A 32 -8.83 -10.27 5.60
C GLY A 32 -8.02 -11.52 5.26
N TRP A 33 -6.68 -11.41 5.30
CA TRP A 33 -5.77 -12.52 5.05
C TRP A 33 -5.98 -13.67 6.04
N LEU A 34 -5.99 -13.37 7.35
CA LEU A 34 -6.20 -14.37 8.40
C LEU A 34 -7.59 -15.00 8.33
N TYR A 35 -8.63 -14.20 8.05
CA TYR A 35 -9.99 -14.68 7.91
C TYR A 35 -10.11 -15.68 6.76
N CYS A 36 -9.61 -15.32 5.57
CA CYS A 36 -9.64 -16.19 4.40
C CYS A 36 -8.91 -17.51 4.67
N LYS A 37 -7.70 -17.46 5.23
CA LYS A 37 -6.93 -18.67 5.56
C LYS A 37 -7.58 -19.56 6.59
N LYS A 38 -8.18 -18.97 7.62
CA LYS A 38 -8.72 -19.74 8.75
C LYS A 38 -10.11 -20.29 8.48
N VAL A 39 -10.93 -19.56 7.72
CA VAL A 39 -12.36 -19.86 7.56
C VAL A 39 -12.69 -20.39 6.18
N LEU A 40 -12.10 -19.82 5.12
CA LEU A 40 -12.52 -20.10 3.74
C LEU A 40 -11.64 -21.15 3.06
N ILE A 41 -10.32 -21.06 3.23
CA ILE A 41 -9.35 -21.92 2.56
C ILE A 41 -9.02 -23.11 3.45
N LYS A 42 -9.43 -24.31 3.01
CA LYS A 42 -9.19 -25.57 3.74
C LYS A 42 -8.00 -26.37 3.18
N ASP A 43 -7.65 -26.12 1.92
CA ASP A 43 -6.55 -26.79 1.25
C ASP A 43 -5.22 -26.07 1.55
N HIS A 44 -4.22 -26.84 1.98
CA HIS A 44 -2.91 -26.31 2.38
C HIS A 44 -2.12 -25.72 1.21
N ASN A 45 -2.21 -26.30 0.02
CA ASN A 45 -1.53 -25.78 -1.16
C ASN A 45 -2.17 -24.48 -1.63
N ILE A 46 -3.51 -24.40 -1.61
CA ILE A 46 -4.23 -23.16 -1.91
C ILE A 46 -3.89 -22.09 -0.87
N SER A 47 -3.76 -22.46 0.41
CA SER A 47 -3.37 -21.51 1.45
C SER A 47 -2.00 -20.89 1.21
N LYS A 48 -1.03 -21.65 0.69
CA LYS A 48 0.29 -21.10 0.33
C LYS A 48 0.21 -20.18 -0.88
N LEU A 49 -0.49 -20.60 -1.93
CA LEU A 49 -0.72 -19.76 -3.11
C LEU A 49 -1.44 -18.44 -2.74
N PHE A 50 -2.31 -18.48 -1.74
CA PHE A 50 -2.96 -17.29 -1.23
C PHE A 50 -2.01 -16.36 -0.46
N ASP A 51 -1.05 -16.91 0.29
CA ASP A 51 0.02 -16.11 0.91
C ASP A 51 0.88 -15.40 -0.14
N ASP A 52 1.22 -16.12 -1.20
CA ASP A 52 1.97 -15.58 -2.33
C ASP A 52 1.15 -14.48 -3.01
N LEU A 53 -0.13 -14.71 -3.28
CA LEU A 53 -1.04 -13.73 -3.88
C LEU A 53 -1.12 -12.44 -3.06
N ILE A 54 -1.33 -12.52 -1.74
CA ILE A 54 -1.38 -11.33 -0.89
C ILE A 54 -0.07 -10.54 -0.94
N SER A 55 1.07 -11.25 -0.98
CA SER A 55 2.38 -10.63 -1.11
C SER A 55 2.55 -9.90 -2.45
N TYR A 56 2.15 -10.54 -3.56
CA TYR A 56 2.17 -9.93 -4.89
C TYR A 56 1.24 -8.71 -4.98
N LEU A 57 0.06 -8.78 -4.38
CA LEU A 57 -0.89 -7.66 -4.36
C LEU A 57 -0.34 -6.45 -3.61
N ILE A 58 0.30 -6.65 -2.45
CA ILE A 58 0.93 -5.56 -1.68
C ILE A 58 2.03 -4.90 -2.51
N ILE A 59 2.90 -5.72 -3.13
CA ILE A 59 3.98 -5.21 -4.00
C ILE A 59 3.40 -4.48 -5.23
N GLY A 60 2.36 -5.05 -5.86
CA GLY A 60 1.68 -4.47 -7.01
C GLY A 60 1.09 -3.11 -6.70
N ILE A 61 0.39 -2.95 -5.57
CA ILE A 61 -0.14 -1.67 -5.11
C ILE A 61 0.98 -0.65 -4.89
N MET A 62 2.05 -1.05 -4.20
CA MET A 62 3.16 -0.15 -3.87
C MET A 62 3.92 0.32 -5.12
N LEU A 63 4.30 -0.61 -6.00
CA LEU A 63 5.04 -0.30 -7.23
C LEU A 63 4.15 0.42 -8.24
N GLY A 64 2.95 -0.11 -8.50
CA GLY A 64 2.00 0.49 -9.42
C GLY A 64 1.59 1.89 -8.96
N GLY A 65 1.32 2.06 -7.66
CA GLY A 65 0.97 3.36 -7.10
C GLY A 65 2.10 4.37 -7.24
N ARG A 66 3.35 3.96 -6.98
CA ARG A 66 4.50 4.85 -7.10
C ARG A 66 4.80 5.21 -8.54
N LEU A 67 4.87 4.23 -9.43
CA LEU A 67 5.14 4.46 -10.86
C LEU A 67 4.02 5.26 -11.52
N GLY A 68 2.76 4.96 -11.19
CA GLY A 68 1.63 5.74 -11.67
C GLY A 68 1.70 7.20 -11.20
N TYR A 69 2.20 7.48 -9.99
CA TYR A 69 2.41 8.85 -9.55
C TYR A 69 3.48 9.55 -10.39
N VAL A 70 4.63 8.90 -10.54
CA VAL A 70 5.77 9.40 -11.31
C VAL A 70 5.37 9.71 -12.75
N ILE A 71 4.67 8.80 -13.42
CA ILE A 71 4.33 8.92 -14.84
C ILE A 71 3.19 9.92 -15.06
N PHE A 72 2.13 9.86 -14.26
CA PHE A 72 0.91 10.63 -14.55
C PHE A 72 0.89 12.02 -13.92
N TYR A 73 1.63 12.25 -12.82
CA TYR A 73 1.50 13.49 -12.06
C TYR A 73 2.77 14.35 -12.06
N ASN A 74 3.98 13.78 -12.10
CA ASN A 74 5.23 14.54 -12.02
C ASN A 74 6.39 14.01 -12.89
N PRO A 75 6.16 13.69 -14.18
CA PRO A 75 7.17 13.03 -15.01
C PRO A 75 8.45 13.88 -15.20
N GLU A 76 8.33 15.18 -15.45
CA GLU A 76 9.48 16.07 -15.66
C GLU A 76 10.41 16.16 -14.45
N TYR A 77 9.84 16.17 -13.24
CA TYR A 77 10.62 16.18 -12.01
C TYR A 77 11.46 14.91 -11.86
N TYR A 78 10.85 13.74 -12.08
CA TYR A 78 11.52 12.46 -11.90
C TYR A 78 12.50 12.12 -13.03
N LEU A 79 12.34 12.69 -14.22
CA LEU A 79 13.37 12.61 -15.27
C LEU A 79 14.70 13.21 -14.82
N ASN A 80 14.66 14.26 -14.02
CA ASN A 80 15.85 14.90 -13.45
C ASN A 80 16.28 14.27 -12.11
N ASN A 81 15.41 13.51 -11.44
CA ASN A 81 15.63 12.95 -10.10
C ASN A 81 15.29 11.45 -10.06
N LEU A 82 15.90 10.66 -10.94
CA LEU A 82 15.58 9.23 -11.11
C LEU A 82 15.74 8.41 -9.82
N ILE A 83 16.67 8.79 -8.94
CA ILE A 83 16.92 8.08 -7.68
C ILE A 83 15.78 8.24 -6.66
N GLU A 84 14.91 9.22 -6.85
CA GLU A 84 13.75 9.47 -5.98
C GLU A 84 12.53 8.63 -6.34
N ILE A 85 12.52 7.99 -7.52
CA ILE A 85 11.42 7.12 -7.96
C ILE A 85 11.08 6.03 -6.91
N PRO A 86 12.03 5.28 -6.32
CA PRO A 86 11.69 4.30 -5.29
C PRO A 86 11.35 4.89 -3.91
N MET A 87 11.53 6.20 -3.68
CA MET A 87 11.38 6.81 -2.35
C MET A 87 9.91 7.05 -1.95
N ILE A 88 9.18 5.98 -1.70
CA ILE A 88 7.74 6.01 -1.33
C ILE A 88 7.43 6.78 -0.05
N TRP A 89 8.41 6.94 0.84
CA TRP A 89 8.26 7.68 2.11
C TRP A 89 8.16 9.20 1.90
N GLN A 90 8.56 9.72 0.74
CA GLN A 90 8.36 11.12 0.37
C GLN A 90 6.90 11.43 -0.02
N GLY A 91 6.01 10.45 0.07
CA GLY A 91 4.64 10.54 -0.43
C GLY A 91 4.58 10.46 -1.95
N GLY A 92 3.43 10.81 -2.53
CA GLY A 92 3.21 10.71 -3.98
C GLY A 92 2.91 9.28 -4.44
N MET A 93 1.64 8.89 -4.32
CA MET A 93 1.11 7.60 -4.73
C MET A 93 -0.15 7.82 -5.59
N SER A 94 -0.26 7.09 -6.69
CA SER A 94 -1.42 7.11 -7.58
C SER A 94 -2.37 5.98 -7.24
N PHE A 95 -3.64 6.30 -7.01
CA PHE A 95 -4.68 5.27 -6.86
C PHE A 95 -4.82 4.42 -8.13
N HIS A 96 -4.89 5.06 -9.30
CA HIS A 96 -5.01 4.37 -10.59
C HIS A 96 -3.82 3.48 -10.88
N GLY A 97 -2.61 3.97 -10.59
CA GLY A 97 -1.40 3.18 -10.70
C GLY A 97 -1.42 1.95 -9.79
N GLY A 98 -1.86 2.13 -8.53
CA GLY A 98 -2.00 1.02 -7.58
C GLY A 98 -3.01 -0.03 -8.05
N LEU A 99 -4.16 0.41 -8.58
CA LEU A 99 -5.18 -0.48 -9.14
C LEU A 99 -4.64 -1.28 -10.34
N LEU A 100 -3.94 -0.63 -11.27
CA LEU A 100 -3.32 -1.32 -12.41
C LEU A 100 -2.24 -2.32 -11.94
N GLY A 101 -1.48 -1.96 -10.91
CA GLY A 101 -0.50 -2.84 -10.29
C GLY A 101 -1.15 -4.10 -9.71
N VAL A 102 -2.29 -3.97 -9.03
CA VAL A 102 -3.10 -5.11 -8.54
C VAL A 102 -3.59 -6.01 -9.67
N ILE A 103 -4.12 -5.42 -10.74
CA ILE A 103 -4.66 -6.19 -11.87
C ILE A 103 -3.55 -7.00 -12.57
N ALA A 104 -2.32 -6.49 -12.56
CA ALA A 104 -1.17 -7.12 -13.19
C ALA A 104 -0.40 -8.10 -12.29
N SER A 105 -0.71 -8.19 -11.00
CA SER A 105 -0.06 -9.11 -10.04
C SER A 105 -0.74 -10.47 -10.01
#